data_AF-A0A1V3X3B9-F1
#
_entry.id   AF-A0A1V3X3B9-F1
#
_cell.length_a   1.000
_cell.length_b   1.000
_cell.length_c   1.000
_cell.angle_alpha   90.00
_cell.angle_beta   90.00
_cell.angle_gamma   90.00
#
_symmetry.space_group_name_H-M   'P 1'
#
loop_
_entity.id
_entity.type
_entity.pdbx_description
1 polymer ?
#
loop_
_entity_poly.entity_id
_entity_poly.type
_entity_poly.pdbx_seq_one_letter_code
_entity_poly.pdbx_strand_id
1 'polypeptide(L)'
;MSAGAAAAQTMHAGRLIARRLKASGVDTVFTLSGGHLFSVYDGCREEGIRLIDTRHEQSAAFAAEGWSKVTRVPGWPHLPRVRASPTG
;
A
#
# COMPACT_ATOMS: atom_id res chain seq x y z
N MET A 1 -4.89 -11.96 36.39
CA MET A 1 -4.05 -11.52 35.25
C MET A 1 -4.07 -12.63 34.21
N SER A 2 -5.04 -12.59 33.29
CA SER A 2 -5.08 -13.53 32.16
C SER A 2 -4.43 -12.81 30.98
N ALA A 3 -3.22 -13.25 30.61
CA ALA A 3 -2.62 -12.87 29.36
C ALA A 3 -3.43 -13.54 28.25
N GLY A 4 -4.36 -12.78 27.66
CA GLY A 4 -5.01 -13.18 26.42
C GLY A 4 -3.93 -13.27 25.36
N ALA A 5 -3.52 -14.49 25.01
CA ALA A 5 -2.81 -14.73 23.78
C ALA A 5 -3.69 -14.14 22.67
N ALA A 6 -3.26 -13.01 22.10
CA ALA A 6 -3.94 -12.42 20.96
C ALA A 6 -4.05 -13.53 19.92
N ALA A 7 -5.27 -13.98 19.65
CA ALA A 7 -5.53 -15.02 18.66
C ALA A 7 -4.73 -14.64 17.42
N ALA A 8 -3.79 -15.50 17.03
CA ALA A 8 -3.04 -15.33 15.80
C ALA A 8 -4.06 -15.43 14.67
N GLN A 9 -4.68 -14.30 14.33
CA GLN A 9 -5.60 -14.20 13.21
C GLN A 9 -4.81 -14.72 12.02
N THR A 10 -5.34 -15.73 11.32
CA THR A 10 -4.71 -16.26 10.12
C THR A 10 -4.64 -15.14 9.09
N MET A 11 -3.51 -14.44 9.06
CA MET A 11 -3.30 -13.32 8.14
C MET A 11 -2.86 -13.89 6.80
N HIS A 12 -3.62 -13.62 5.74
CA HIS A 12 -3.17 -13.97 4.40
C HIS A 12 -1.94 -13.15 4.01
N ALA A 13 -1.12 -13.70 3.10
CA ALA A 13 0.13 -13.06 2.66
C ALA A 13 -0.08 -11.62 2.14
N GLY A 14 -1.21 -11.34 1.49
CA GLY A 14 -1.53 -9.99 1.02
C GLY A 14 -1.54 -8.91 2.11
N ARG A 15 -1.87 -9.25 3.36
CA ARG A 15 -1.83 -8.30 4.48
C ARG A 15 -0.41 -8.03 4.96
N LEU A 16 0.46 -9.04 4.92
CA LEU A 16 1.89 -8.86 5.19
C LEU A 16 2.54 -7.97 4.12
N ILE A 17 2.16 -8.15 2.86
CA ILE A 17 2.61 -7.30 1.74
C ILE A 17 2.16 -5.85 1.98
N ALA A 18 0.89 -5.62 2.28
CA ALA A 18 0.36 -4.27 2.54
C ALA A 18 1.06 -3.58 3.73
N ARG A 19 1.29 -4.30 4.82
CA ARG A 19 2.05 -3.78 5.97
C ARG A 19 3.45 -3.37 5.58
N ARG A 20 4.13 -4.20 4.78
CA ARG A 20 5.49 -3.90 4.34
C ARG A 20 5.52 -2.68 3.42
N LEU A 21 4.54 -2.55 2.51
CA LEU A 21 4.37 -1.38 1.64
C LEU A 21 4.16 -0.12 2.47
N LYS A 22 3.25 -0.16 3.45
CA LYS A 22 2.98 0.97 4.35
C LYS A 22 4.21 1.39 5.15
N ALA A 23 4.94 0.42 5.71
CA ALA A 23 6.19 0.66 6.43
C ALA A 23 7.29 1.28 5.55
N SER A 24 7.25 1.02 4.24
CA SER A 24 8.14 1.64 3.25
C SER A 24 7.65 3.02 2.78
N GLY A 25 6.57 3.55 3.36
CA GLY A 25 5.98 4.84 3.01
C GLY A 25 5.08 4.83 1.78
N VAL A 26 4.79 3.66 1.21
CA VAL A 26 3.87 3.53 0.07
C VAL A 26 2.44 3.80 0.53
N ASP A 27 1.79 4.77 -0.10
CA ASP A 27 0.40 5.14 0.15
C ASP A 27 -0.54 4.82 -1.02
N THR A 28 0.00 4.50 -2.20
CA THR A 28 -0.76 4.28 -3.43
C THR A 28 -0.18 3.11 -4.22
N VAL A 29 -1.04 2.20 -4.69
CA VAL A 29 -0.70 1.02 -5.49
C VAL A 29 -1.50 1.05 -6.79
N PHE A 30 -0.81 1.02 -7.91
CA PHE A 30 -1.40 0.87 -9.24
C PHE A 30 -1.45 -0.61 -9.59
N THR A 31 -2.58 -1.06 -10.12
CA THR A 31 -2.82 -2.49 -10.33
C THR A 31 -3.77 -2.70 -11.49
N LEU A 32 -3.78 -3.92 -12.02
CA LEU A 32 -4.80 -4.40 -12.93
C LEU A 32 -5.60 -5.47 -12.18
N SER A 33 -6.90 -5.25 -12.01
CA SER A 33 -7.78 -6.19 -11.34
C SER A 33 -7.77 -7.57 -12.00
N GLY A 34 -7.15 -8.54 -11.32
CA GLY A 34 -7.27 -9.97 -11.56
C GLY A 34 -7.54 -10.68 -10.23
N GLY A 35 -8.38 -11.72 -10.24
CA GLY A 35 -8.87 -12.37 -9.01
C GLY A 35 -7.78 -12.87 -8.05
N HIS A 36 -6.58 -13.11 -8.55
CA HIS A 36 -5.43 -13.54 -7.74
C HIS A 36 -4.90 -12.46 -6.77
N LEU A 37 -5.21 -11.18 -6.99
CA LEU A 37 -4.70 -10.07 -6.18
C LEU A 37 -5.65 -9.60 -5.06
N PHE A 38 -6.84 -10.21 -4.93
CA PHE A 38 -7.83 -9.80 -3.93
C PHE A 38 -7.28 -9.78 -2.49
N SER A 39 -6.43 -10.74 -2.14
CA SER A 39 -5.81 -10.76 -0.80
C SER A 39 -4.87 -9.57 -0.56
N VAL A 40 -4.21 -9.07 -1.61
CA VAL A 40 -3.38 -7.85 -1.49
C VAL A 40 -4.27 -6.62 -1.40
N TYR A 41 -5.40 -6.59 -2.12
CA TYR A 41 -6.35 -5.49 -2.05
C TYR A 41 -6.99 -5.35 -0.67
N ASP A 42 -7.35 -6.48 -0.06
CA ASP A 42 -7.87 -6.50 1.30
C ASP A 42 -6.85 -5.94 2.30
N GLY A 43 -5.60 -6.41 2.21
CA GLY A 43 -4.50 -5.86 3.00
C GLY A 43 -4.28 -4.37 2.78
N CYS A 44 -4.29 -3.91 1.52
CA CYS A 44 -4.13 -2.49 1.19
C CYS A 44 -5.28 -1.64 1.75
N ARG A 45 -6.52 -2.16 1.68
CA ARG A 45 -7.70 -1.48 2.23
C ARG A 45 -7.59 -1.30 3.75
N GLU A 46 -7.13 -2.32 4.47
CA GLU A 46 -6.95 -2.26 5.92
C GLU A 46 -5.80 -1.35 6.35
N GLU A 47 -4.69 -1.32 5.60
CA GLU A 47 -3.52 -0.46 5.89
C GLU A 47 -3.69 0.99 5.34
N GLY A 48 -4.85 1.28 4.74
CA GLY A 48 -5.19 2.59 4.19
C GLY A 48 -4.29 2.99 3.00
N ILE A 49 -3.95 2.02 2.16
CA ILE A 49 -3.23 2.21 0.90
C ILE A 49 -4.26 2.36 -0.22
N ARG A 50 -4.16 3.45 -0.98
CA ARG A 50 -5.01 3.74 -2.12
C ARG A 50 -4.74 2.76 -3.26
N LEU A 51 -5.78 2.10 -3.76
CA LEU A 51 -5.70 1.26 -4.95
C LEU A 51 -6.17 2.04 -6.18
N ILE A 52 -5.40 2.00 -7.25
CA ILE A 52 -5.74 2.58 -8.55
C ILE A 52 -5.73 1.44 -9.58
N ASP A 53 -6.92 1.07 -10.04
CA ASP A 53 -7.12 0.05 -11.06
C ASP A 53 -6.91 0.63 -12.47
N THR A 54 -6.14 -0.06 -13.30
CA THR A 54 -5.93 0.28 -14.71
C THR A 54 -6.55 -0.80 -15.60
N ARG A 55 -6.66 -0.54 -16.90
CA ARG A 55 -7.16 -1.53 -17.89
C ARG A 55 -6.06 -2.35 -18.56
N HIS A 56 -4.81 -1.91 -18.43
CA HIS A 56 -3.64 -2.56 -19.01
C HIS A 56 -2.49 -2.49 -18.01
N GLU A 57 -1.69 -3.55 -17.97
CA GLU A 57 -0.51 -3.67 -17.11
C GLU A 57 0.52 -2.59 -17.44
N GLN A 58 0.69 -2.27 -18.73
CA GLN A 58 1.58 -1.19 -19.17
C GLN A 58 1.15 0.16 -18.58
N SER A 59 -0.16 0.45 -18.56
CA SER A 59 -0.68 1.68 -17.95
C SER A 59 -0.42 1.72 -16.44
N ALA A 60 -0.53 0.59 -15.74
CA ALA A 60 -0.20 0.52 -14.31
C ALA A 60 1.30 0.80 -14.08
N ALA A 61 2.17 0.22 -14.90
CA ALA A 61 3.62 0.41 -14.79
C ALA A 61 4.03 1.88 -15.02
N PHE A 62 3.56 2.50 -16.11
CA PHE A 62 3.87 3.90 -16.40
C PHE A 62 3.29 4.86 -15.34
N ALA A 63 2.08 4.58 -14.85
CA ALA A 63 1.48 5.38 -13.78
C ALA A 63 2.25 5.25 -12.47
N ALA A 64 2.67 4.04 -12.10
CA ALA A 64 3.51 3.81 -10.92
C ALA A 64 4.86 4.53 -11.03
N GLU A 65 5.51 4.49 -12.20
CA GLU A 65 6.77 5.19 -12.45
C GLU A 65 6.62 6.71 -12.36
N GLY A 66 5.58 7.28 -13.00
CA GLY A 66 5.30 8.71 -12.93
C GLY A 66 4.98 9.15 -11.50
N TRP A 67 4.16 8.40 -10.79
CA TRP A 67 3.81 8.67 -9.39
C TRP A 67 5.03 8.67 -8.49
N SER A 68 5.87 7.66 -8.65
CA SER A 68 7.13 7.49 -7.93
C SER A 68 8.08 8.69 -8.11
N LYS A 69 8.23 9.17 -9.35
CA LYS A 69 9.07 10.31 -9.68
C LYS A 69 8.56 11.62 -9.07
N VAL A 70 7.25 11.87 -9.13
CA VAL A 70 6.64 13.11 -8.65
C VAL A 70 6.58 13.16 -7.12
N THR A 71 6.21 12.04 -6.49
CA THR A 71 6.03 11.99 -5.04
C THR A 71 7.34 11.79 -4.29
N ARG A 72 8.41 11.39 -4.98
CA ARG A 72 9.64 10.84 -4.38
C ARG A 72 9.35 9.70 -3.40
N VAL A 73 8.21 9.02 -3.57
CA VAL A 73 7.87 7.78 -2.90
C VAL A 73 8.03 6.61 -3.89
N PRO A 74 9.27 6.16 -4.11
CA PRO A 74 9.51 4.78 -4.54
C PRO A 74 10.70 4.17 -3.82
N GLY A 75 10.47 3.08 -3.08
CA GLY A 75 11.54 2.27 -2.51
C GLY A 75 12.71 3.05 -1.91
N TRP A 76 12.46 4.00 -0.97
CA TRP A 76 13.47 4.70 -0.14
C TRP A 76 14.49 5.60 -0.88
N PRO A 77 14.62 6.90 -0.54
CA PRO A 77 15.43 7.28 0.62
C PRO A 77 14.86 8.39 1.51
N HIS A 78 14.83 8.09 2.81
CA HIS A 78 14.84 9.02 3.96
C HIS A 78 14.66 10.52 3.64
N LEU A 79 13.43 10.95 3.36
CA LEU A 79 13.04 12.35 3.51
C LEU A 79 11.71 12.39 4.29
N PRO A 80 11.66 13.05 5.44
CA PRO A 80 10.42 13.20 6.20
C PRO A 80 9.43 13.99 5.36
N ARG A 81 8.23 13.44 5.16
CA ARG A 81 7.10 14.20 4.62
C ARG A 81 6.88 15.42 5.51
N VAL A 82 6.97 16.61 4.93
CA VAL A 82 6.28 17.78 5.49
C VAL A 82 4.80 17.42 5.46
N ARG A 83 4.25 17.09 6.63
CA ARG A 83 2.80 16.99 6.81
C ARG A 83 2.26 18.36 6.42
N ALA A 84 1.59 18.47 5.28
CA ALA A 84 0.68 19.57 5.07
C ALA A 84 -0.41 19.42 6.14
N SER A 85 -0.29 20.21 7.22
CA SER A 85 -1.37 20.39 8.19
C SER A 85 -2.59 20.91 7.43
N PRO A 86 -3.77 20.28 7.58
CA PRO A 86 -5.00 20.95 7.23
C PRO A 86 -5.28 21.95 8.34
N THR A 87 -4.85 23.20 8.14
CA THR A 87 -5.40 24.32 8.90
C THR A 87 -6.69 24.71 8.18
N GLY A 88 -7.81 24.46 8.86
CA GLY A 88 -9.17 24.87 8.50
C GLY A 88 -10.07 24.60 9.68
#